data_AF-A0A6J3C1Z9-F1
#
_entry.id   AF-A0A6J3C1Z9-F1
#
_cell.length_a   1.000
_cell.length_b   1.000
_cell.length_c   1.000
_cell.angle_alpha   90.00
_cell.angle_beta   90.00
_cell.angle_gamma   90.00
#
_symmetry.space_group_name_H-M   'P 1'
#
loop_
_entity.id
_entity.type
_entity.pdbx_description
1 polymer ?
#
loop_
_entity_poly.entity_id
_entity_poly.type
_entity_poly.pdbx_seq_one_letter_code
_entity_poly.pdbx_strand_id
1 'polypeptide(L)'
;MFLCTIVCLVCIMQSVICGDALERYKRATCRKDQWQCRDGTCIGFDGKCDGVVDCPDGSDETHPLCRSSRCQSNWFRCTYGACVDGTAPCNGVQDCADNSDELHPLCRNEMIIKNVNIFSRVTPQAGACVLPPYPENGRYTVTNAPNQSPGQSSDLYLLNVTCEKGYRVFGESNVYCFQGFWSVDNLPSCVRYCRLPPEPSVEYWCAVADGVVEGRRACAEHEPHGTVVRTQCKPGYYGRPPTMTCVDGAWDYHAQCSPECGHVTPDGEELIIGGRRAERGELPWHCGIYRKTTTPYMQICGGSLVRPNVVISAAHCFWSEDVGLLPARDFSVAAGKLYRPWHDPMDTDVQKSDVSSIHKASRFTGSLSNFQEDIAIVKLTTSFTYKPHIAPVCLDFDEVFDKYQLDGKRLGKVAGWGLTSINGEASPKLKVVELPSVDYNECYQQVPYNFRAYLTSDKICAGYKDNGTAVCKGDSGGGLAFPEFERTTVRFYLRGVVSTAPNDENLCNGNTITALTHVLKHASFIRKYL
;
A
#
# COMPACT_ATOMS: atom_id res chain seq x y z
N MET A 1 -37.31 -29.31 -39.86
CA MET A 1 -36.43 -29.16 -41.04
C MET A 1 -34.99 -29.29 -40.54
N PHE A 2 -34.49 -30.46 -40.15
CA PHE A 2 -34.57 -31.77 -40.83
C PHE A 2 -34.24 -31.62 -42.32
N LEU A 3 -32.94 -31.69 -42.66
CA LEU A 3 -32.39 -32.52 -43.74
C LEU A 3 -30.88 -32.25 -43.92
N CYS A 4 -30.05 -33.18 -43.44
CA CYS A 4 -28.87 -33.60 -44.19
C CYS A 4 -28.65 -35.11 -43.98
N THR A 5 -29.51 -35.86 -44.66
CA THR A 5 -29.17 -37.05 -45.47
C THR A 5 -28.54 -38.26 -44.75
N ILE A 6 -29.28 -39.34 -44.45
CA ILE A 6 -29.94 -40.31 -45.37
C ILE A 6 -28.92 -41.14 -46.17
N VAL A 7 -28.79 -42.41 -45.74
CA VAL A 7 -28.62 -43.66 -46.52
C VAL A 7 -27.40 -43.71 -47.46
N CYS A 8 -26.38 -44.53 -47.21
CA CYS A 8 -26.41 -46.01 -47.08
C CYS A 8 -26.84 -46.75 -48.36
N LEU A 9 -26.15 -46.48 -49.47
CA LEU A 9 -25.90 -47.38 -50.60
C LEU A 9 -24.41 -47.17 -50.93
N VAL A 10 -23.53 -48.17 -51.00
CA VAL A 10 -23.57 -49.32 -51.92
C VAL A 10 -23.07 -50.61 -51.24
N CYS A 11 -23.74 -51.73 -51.57
CA CYS A 11 -23.41 -53.17 -51.44
C CYS A 11 -22.58 -53.69 -50.24
N ILE A 12 -23.05 -54.60 -49.38
CA ILE A 12 -23.79 -55.89 -49.56
C ILE A 12 -22.90 -57.07 -50.02
N MET A 13 -22.74 -58.02 -49.10
CA MET A 13 -22.42 -59.47 -49.23
C MET A 13 -20.97 -59.95 -49.50
N GLN A 14 -20.46 -60.69 -48.49
CA GLN A 14 -19.77 -62.01 -48.53
C GLN A 14 -19.03 -62.40 -49.82
N SER A 15 -17.77 -62.86 -49.83
CA SER A 15 -16.97 -63.58 -48.81
C SER A 15 -15.49 -63.61 -49.29
N VAL A 16 -14.46 -63.93 -48.49
CA VAL A 16 -13.87 -65.29 -48.35
C VAL A 16 -12.55 -65.17 -47.55
N ILE A 17 -12.38 -65.96 -46.47
CA ILE A 17 -11.11 -66.47 -45.86
C ILE A 17 -10.01 -65.42 -45.49
N CYS A 18 -9.52 -65.32 -44.25
CA CYS A 18 -8.92 -66.41 -43.47
C CYS A 18 -9.18 -66.33 -41.95
N GLY A 19 -9.13 -67.47 -41.27
CA GLY A 19 -9.24 -67.58 -39.81
C GLY A 19 -7.91 -67.45 -39.07
N ASP A 20 -7.95 -67.79 -37.78
CA ASP A 20 -6.81 -68.00 -36.87
C ASP A 20 -6.01 -66.76 -36.42
N ALA A 21 -6.67 -65.86 -35.67
CA ALA A 21 -6.00 -64.96 -34.70
C ALA A 21 -6.90 -64.49 -33.52
N LEU A 22 -7.82 -65.32 -33.04
CA LEU A 22 -8.33 -65.17 -31.65
C LEU A 22 -7.27 -65.70 -30.68
N GLU A 23 -7.15 -65.10 -29.49
CA GLU A 23 -6.14 -65.39 -28.44
C GLU A 23 -4.66 -65.00 -28.75
N ARG A 24 -4.38 -63.68 -28.85
CA ARG A 24 -3.16 -63.11 -28.18
C ARG A 24 -3.08 -61.58 -28.00
N TYR A 25 -4.09 -60.79 -28.38
CA TYR A 25 -4.14 -59.36 -28.01
C TYR A 25 -4.98 -59.08 -26.75
N LYS A 26 -4.72 -59.83 -25.67
CA LYS A 26 -5.13 -59.41 -24.31
C LYS A 26 -4.24 -58.25 -23.88
N ARG A 27 -4.56 -57.05 -24.38
CA ARG A 27 -4.05 -55.79 -23.83
C ARG A 27 -4.71 -55.61 -22.46
N ALA A 28 -4.14 -56.27 -21.45
CA ALA A 28 -4.58 -56.17 -20.08
C ALA A 28 -4.33 -54.75 -19.59
N THR A 29 -5.33 -53.88 -19.74
CA THR A 29 -5.40 -52.65 -18.98
C THR A 29 -5.31 -53.01 -17.49
N CYS A 30 -4.40 -52.36 -16.78
CA CYS A 30 -4.25 -52.50 -15.34
C CYS A 30 -5.59 -52.27 -14.62
N ARG A 31 -5.73 -52.79 -13.40
CA ARG A 31 -6.94 -52.58 -12.61
C ARG A 31 -7.10 -51.08 -12.28
N LYS A 32 -8.31 -50.66 -11.88
CA LYS A 32 -8.61 -49.23 -11.64
C LYS A 32 -7.79 -48.59 -10.50
N ASP A 33 -7.19 -49.43 -9.67
CA ASP A 33 -6.32 -49.17 -8.52
C ASP A 33 -4.81 -49.32 -8.85
N GLN A 34 -4.46 -49.51 -10.12
CA GLN A 34 -3.09 -49.75 -10.57
C GLN A 34 -2.64 -48.76 -11.64
N TRP A 35 -1.37 -48.37 -11.59
CA TRP A 35 -0.71 -47.60 -12.64
C TRP A 35 0.06 -48.51 -13.60
N GLN A 36 0.16 -48.11 -14.87
CA GLN A 36 0.84 -48.90 -15.91
C GLN A 36 2.23 -48.33 -16.19
N CYS A 37 3.25 -49.13 -15.89
CA CYS A 37 4.63 -48.93 -16.32
C CYS A 37 4.72 -48.88 -17.86
N ARG A 38 5.79 -48.25 -18.40
CA ARG A 38 5.97 -48.09 -19.85
C ARG A 38 6.26 -49.42 -20.56
N ASP A 39 6.87 -50.40 -19.89
CA ASP A 39 7.01 -51.78 -20.35
C ASP A 39 5.66 -52.54 -20.47
N GLY A 40 4.61 -52.03 -19.85
CA GLY A 40 3.26 -52.60 -19.79
C GLY A 40 2.92 -53.31 -18.47
N THR A 41 3.87 -53.44 -17.54
CA THR A 41 3.69 -53.98 -16.18
C THR A 41 2.75 -53.07 -15.37
N CYS A 42 2.06 -53.64 -14.37
CA CYS A 42 1.09 -52.92 -13.54
C CYS A 42 1.54 -52.90 -12.08
N ILE A 43 1.74 -51.70 -11.53
CA ILE A 43 2.09 -51.46 -10.12
C ILE A 43 0.93 -50.76 -9.39
N GLY A 44 1.01 -50.60 -8.07
CA GLY A 44 0.02 -49.81 -7.33
C GLY A 44 0.07 -48.33 -7.71
N PHE A 45 -0.99 -47.57 -7.45
CA PHE A 45 -0.90 -46.10 -7.55
C PHE A 45 0.03 -45.47 -6.52
N ASP A 46 0.24 -46.15 -5.39
CA ASP A 46 1.09 -45.67 -4.29
C ASP A 46 2.59 -45.82 -4.60
N GLY A 47 3.00 -46.86 -5.34
CA GLY A 47 4.38 -47.08 -5.82
C GLY A 47 4.78 -46.19 -7.00
N LYS A 48 4.26 -44.95 -7.05
CA LYS A 48 4.49 -44.04 -8.17
C LYS A 48 5.01 -42.70 -7.65
N CYS A 49 6.28 -42.43 -7.90
CA CYS A 49 7.02 -41.30 -7.36
C CYS A 49 7.17 -41.38 -5.84
N ASP A 50 7.43 -42.58 -5.31
CA ASP A 50 7.56 -42.87 -3.87
C ASP A 50 9.02 -43.10 -3.42
N GLY A 51 9.98 -43.03 -4.34
CA GLY A 51 11.41 -43.28 -4.09
C GLY A 51 11.91 -44.65 -4.55
N VAL A 52 11.01 -45.63 -4.73
CA VAL A 52 11.34 -47.03 -5.00
C VAL A 52 11.08 -47.39 -6.45
N VAL A 53 12.02 -48.10 -7.08
CA VAL A 53 11.86 -48.61 -8.45
C VAL A 53 11.04 -49.91 -8.42
N ASP A 54 9.72 -49.77 -8.52
CA ASP A 54 8.74 -50.87 -8.60
C ASP A 54 8.55 -51.37 -10.05
N CYS A 55 8.62 -50.48 -11.04
CA CYS A 55 8.59 -50.82 -12.45
C CYS A 55 9.92 -51.47 -12.89
N PRO A 56 9.91 -52.61 -13.61
CA PRO A 56 11.11 -53.23 -14.14
C PRO A 56 11.95 -52.36 -15.09
N ASP A 57 11.34 -51.32 -15.67
CA ASP A 57 11.97 -50.33 -16.54
C ASP A 57 12.22 -48.97 -15.86
N GLY A 58 11.94 -48.86 -14.55
CA GLY A 58 12.08 -47.63 -13.76
C GLY A 58 11.27 -46.45 -14.27
N SER A 59 10.14 -46.70 -14.95
CA SER A 59 9.33 -45.63 -15.57
C SER A 59 8.45 -44.84 -14.59
N ASP A 60 8.19 -45.40 -13.42
CA ASP A 60 7.62 -44.80 -12.21
C ASP A 60 8.51 -43.69 -11.63
N GLU A 61 9.80 -43.97 -11.40
CA GLU A 61 10.73 -43.07 -10.70
C GLU A 61 11.50 -42.14 -11.66
N THR A 62 10.80 -41.54 -12.63
CA THR A 62 11.43 -40.64 -13.61
C THR A 62 11.13 -39.17 -13.40
N HIS A 63 12.15 -38.30 -13.52
CA HIS A 63 12.00 -36.84 -13.42
C HIS A 63 10.83 -36.26 -14.26
N PRO A 64 10.60 -36.66 -15.53
CA PRO A 64 9.46 -36.16 -16.31
C PRO A 64 8.09 -36.52 -15.73
N LEU A 65 7.98 -37.63 -14.98
CA LEU A 65 6.74 -38.09 -14.35
C LEU A 65 6.53 -37.45 -12.97
N CYS A 66 7.60 -37.38 -12.16
CA CYS A 66 7.53 -36.99 -10.75
C CYS A 66 7.67 -35.48 -10.49
N ARG A 67 8.18 -34.70 -11.46
CA ARG A 67 8.31 -33.24 -11.33
C ARG A 67 7.00 -32.52 -10.92
N SER A 68 5.84 -33.05 -11.30
CA SER A 68 4.52 -32.49 -10.97
C SER A 68 3.86 -33.08 -9.72
N SER A 69 4.46 -34.11 -9.09
CA SER A 69 3.98 -34.69 -7.84
C SER A 69 4.09 -33.69 -6.68
N ARG A 70 3.04 -33.62 -5.86
CA ARG A 70 2.96 -32.78 -4.67
C ARG A 70 3.00 -33.66 -3.43
N CYS A 71 4.12 -33.63 -2.71
CA CYS A 71 4.26 -34.34 -1.43
C CYS A 71 3.36 -33.72 -0.35
N GLN A 72 2.96 -34.53 0.63
CA GLN A 72 2.28 -34.04 1.82
C GLN A 72 3.27 -33.31 2.74
N SER A 73 2.77 -32.49 3.67
CA SER A 73 3.60 -31.60 4.52
C SER A 73 4.68 -32.27 5.37
N ASN A 74 4.61 -33.60 5.54
CA ASN A 74 5.50 -34.39 6.40
C ASN A 74 6.41 -35.34 5.59
N TRP A 75 6.49 -35.19 4.27
CA TRP A 75 7.27 -36.05 3.37
C TRP A 75 8.45 -35.24 2.79
N PHE A 76 9.61 -35.87 2.66
CA PHE A 76 10.74 -35.27 1.95
C PHE A 76 10.56 -35.43 0.43
N ARG A 77 11.07 -34.46 -0.34
CA ARG A 77 10.92 -34.43 -1.80
C ARG A 77 12.28 -34.54 -2.47
N CYS A 78 12.53 -35.67 -3.13
CA CYS A 78 13.72 -35.91 -3.93
C CYS A 78 13.83 -34.89 -5.07
N THR A 79 15.05 -34.66 -5.59
CA THR A 79 15.31 -33.63 -6.62
C THR A 79 14.57 -33.93 -7.93
N TYR A 80 14.44 -35.20 -8.31
CA TYR A 80 13.59 -35.61 -9.45
C TYR A 80 12.08 -35.52 -9.22
N GLY A 81 11.63 -35.26 -7.99
CA GLY A 81 10.26 -34.91 -7.64
C GLY A 81 9.45 -36.00 -6.92
N ALA A 82 10.02 -37.18 -6.69
CA ALA A 82 9.43 -38.21 -5.83
C ALA A 82 9.31 -37.76 -4.37
N CYS A 83 8.45 -38.44 -3.62
CA CYS A 83 8.16 -38.17 -2.23
C CYS A 83 8.55 -39.39 -1.40
N VAL A 84 9.49 -39.23 -0.47
CA VAL A 84 9.92 -40.25 0.50
C VAL A 84 9.54 -39.81 1.92
N ASP A 85 9.76 -40.66 2.92
CA ASP A 85 9.45 -40.34 4.31
C ASP A 85 10.16 -39.05 4.79
N GLY A 86 9.52 -38.28 5.66
CA GLY A 86 10.10 -37.04 6.21
C GLY A 86 11.38 -37.24 7.02
N THR A 87 11.71 -38.47 7.40
CA THR A 87 12.94 -38.88 8.09
C THR A 87 14.05 -39.37 7.16
N ALA A 88 13.81 -39.45 5.84
CA ALA A 88 14.82 -39.79 4.84
C ALA A 88 16.07 -38.88 4.81
N PRO A 89 15.99 -37.54 5.02
CA PRO A 89 17.16 -36.68 4.87
C PRO A 89 18.27 -37.02 5.86
N CYS A 90 19.45 -37.35 5.33
CA CYS A 90 20.68 -37.53 6.09
C CYS A 90 20.64 -38.71 7.09
N ASN A 91 19.88 -39.78 6.77
CA ASN A 91 19.75 -40.97 7.62
C ASN A 91 20.79 -42.07 7.31
N GLY A 92 21.58 -41.91 6.24
CA GLY A 92 22.60 -42.87 5.78
C GLY A 92 22.06 -44.00 4.90
N VAL A 93 20.81 -43.90 4.44
CA VAL A 93 20.11 -44.83 3.55
C VAL A 93 19.74 -44.08 2.26
N GLN A 94 19.84 -44.77 1.12
CA GLN A 94 19.33 -44.23 -0.14
C GLN A 94 17.84 -44.52 -0.26
N ASP A 95 17.00 -43.62 0.24
CA ASP A 95 15.54 -43.67 0.10
C ASP A 95 15.09 -43.01 -1.22
N CYS A 96 15.82 -41.99 -1.71
CA CYS A 96 15.62 -41.40 -3.04
C CYS A 96 16.39 -42.16 -4.13
N ALA A 97 15.73 -42.49 -5.25
CA ALA A 97 16.40 -43.14 -6.39
C ALA A 97 17.59 -42.33 -6.99
N ASP A 98 17.60 -41.01 -6.82
CA ASP A 98 18.71 -40.11 -7.21
C ASP A 98 19.69 -39.77 -6.07
N ASN A 99 19.53 -40.35 -4.88
CA ASN A 99 20.34 -40.14 -3.68
C ASN A 99 20.39 -38.67 -3.20
N SER A 100 19.35 -37.89 -3.50
CA SER A 100 19.28 -36.45 -3.16
C SER A 100 18.89 -36.14 -1.70
N ASP A 101 18.37 -37.13 -0.99
CA ASP A 101 18.22 -37.22 0.46
C ASP A 101 19.57 -37.14 1.19
N GLU A 102 20.55 -37.92 0.77
CA GLU A 102 21.88 -38.00 1.38
C GLU A 102 22.86 -36.94 0.84
N LEU A 103 22.63 -36.46 -0.39
CA LEU A 103 23.42 -35.37 -0.99
C LEU A 103 22.91 -33.97 -0.59
N HIS A 104 21.87 -33.89 0.23
CA HIS A 104 21.30 -32.61 0.66
C HIS A 104 22.33 -31.77 1.46
N PRO A 105 22.46 -30.44 1.23
CA PRO A 105 23.49 -29.63 1.87
C PRO A 105 23.50 -29.67 3.41
N LEU A 106 22.35 -29.95 4.03
CA LEU A 106 22.21 -30.08 5.49
C LEU A 106 22.84 -31.36 6.07
N CYS A 107 23.11 -32.38 5.26
CA CYS A 107 23.73 -33.64 5.72
C CYS A 107 25.22 -33.49 6.02
N ARG A 108 25.83 -32.37 5.64
CA ARG A 108 27.27 -32.16 5.72
C ARG A 108 27.70 -31.65 7.10
N ASN A 109 27.41 -32.43 8.15
CA ASN A 109 27.85 -32.12 9.51
C ASN A 109 28.18 -33.35 10.37
N GLU A 110 29.11 -34.19 9.90
CA GLU A 110 30.27 -34.63 10.71
C GLU A 110 31.29 -35.39 9.84
N MET A 111 32.50 -34.85 9.66
CA MET A 111 33.65 -35.61 9.14
C MET A 111 34.58 -35.99 10.29
N ILE A 112 34.41 -37.19 10.85
CA ILE A 112 35.46 -37.80 11.67
C ILE A 112 36.42 -38.57 10.75
N ILE A 113 37.67 -38.10 10.70
CA ILE A 113 38.78 -38.71 9.98
C ILE A 113 39.01 -40.15 10.49
N LYS A 114 38.93 -41.14 9.59
CA LYS A 114 39.61 -42.42 9.75
C LYS A 114 40.42 -42.76 8.51
N ASN A 115 41.73 -42.95 8.73
CA ASN A 115 42.68 -43.32 7.70
C ASN A 115 42.33 -44.68 7.07
N VAL A 116 42.17 -44.73 5.75
CA VAL A 116 42.44 -45.94 4.95
C VAL A 116 43.24 -45.53 3.73
N ASN A 117 44.43 -46.12 3.59
CA ASN A 117 45.36 -45.85 2.50
C ASN A 117 45.21 -46.95 1.45
N ILE A 118 44.41 -46.73 0.40
CA ILE A 118 44.33 -47.63 -0.76
C ILE A 118 44.46 -46.83 -2.05
N PHE A 119 45.44 -47.22 -2.86
CA PHE A 119 45.65 -46.71 -4.20
C PHE A 119 44.46 -47.03 -5.12
N SER A 120 43.98 -46.05 -5.87
CA SER A 120 43.51 -46.25 -7.24
C SER A 120 43.71 -45.00 -8.07
N ARG A 121 44.21 -45.20 -9.30
CA ARG A 121 44.50 -44.12 -10.24
C ARG A 121 43.19 -43.60 -10.84
N VAL A 122 42.81 -42.39 -10.44
CA VAL A 122 42.04 -41.49 -11.33
C VAL A 122 42.95 -40.29 -11.55
N THR A 123 43.33 -40.04 -12.80
CA THR A 123 43.95 -38.79 -13.23
C THR A 123 42.83 -37.85 -13.69
N PRO A 124 42.50 -36.80 -12.93
CA PRO A 124 41.76 -35.68 -13.50
C PRO A 124 42.73 -34.89 -14.38
N GLN A 125 42.32 -34.53 -15.59
CA GLN A 125 42.98 -33.42 -16.29
C GLN A 125 42.58 -32.13 -15.59
N ALA A 126 43.38 -31.70 -14.61
CA ALA A 126 43.23 -30.41 -13.96
C ALA A 126 43.40 -29.30 -15.01
N GLY A 127 42.40 -28.43 -15.13
CA GLY A 127 42.53 -27.20 -15.90
C GLY A 127 43.26 -26.14 -15.09
N ALA A 128 44.10 -25.33 -15.74
CA ALA A 128 44.64 -24.14 -15.09
C ALA A 128 43.52 -23.08 -14.94
N CYS A 129 43.47 -22.41 -13.80
CA CYS A 129 42.63 -21.24 -13.60
C CYS A 129 43.03 -20.15 -14.59
N VAL A 130 42.08 -19.49 -15.27
CA VAL A 130 42.35 -18.35 -16.15
C VAL A 130 41.87 -17.07 -15.46
N LEU A 131 42.72 -16.05 -15.42
CA LEU A 131 42.38 -14.78 -14.78
C LEU A 131 41.25 -14.05 -15.54
N PRO A 132 40.16 -13.64 -14.86
CA PRO A 132 39.03 -12.95 -15.48
C PRO A 132 39.40 -11.53 -15.93
N PRO A 133 38.61 -10.86 -16.78
CA PRO A 133 38.72 -9.41 -16.96
C PRO A 133 38.54 -8.69 -15.62
N TYR A 134 39.08 -7.46 -15.51
CA TYR A 134 38.83 -6.63 -14.32
C TYR A 134 37.33 -6.32 -14.19
N PRO A 135 36.77 -6.30 -12.96
CA PRO A 135 35.39 -5.92 -12.74
C PRO A 135 35.17 -4.46 -13.14
N GLU A 136 33.99 -4.15 -13.68
CA GLU A 136 33.63 -2.79 -14.05
C GLU A 136 33.68 -1.86 -12.83
N ASN A 137 34.30 -0.68 -12.96
CA ASN A 137 34.55 0.26 -11.85
C ASN A 137 35.39 -0.33 -10.68
N GLY A 138 36.26 -1.29 -10.98
CA GLY A 138 37.15 -1.91 -10.01
C GLY A 138 38.40 -2.57 -10.59
N ARG A 139 39.20 -3.15 -9.71
CA ARG A 139 40.44 -3.88 -10.03
C ARG A 139 40.72 -4.92 -8.96
N TYR A 140 41.20 -6.08 -9.36
CA TYR A 140 41.74 -7.08 -8.44
C TYR A 140 43.28 -7.08 -8.43
N THR A 141 43.86 -7.52 -7.33
CA THR A 141 45.30 -7.84 -7.22
C THR A 141 45.49 -9.32 -6.93
N VAL A 142 46.51 -9.92 -7.56
CA VAL A 142 46.85 -11.34 -7.35
C VAL A 142 47.86 -11.42 -6.21
N THR A 143 47.43 -11.79 -5.01
CA THR A 143 48.27 -11.70 -3.80
C THR A 143 49.41 -12.72 -3.77
N ASN A 144 49.26 -13.86 -4.45
CA ASN A 144 50.33 -14.87 -4.59
C ASN A 144 51.26 -14.65 -5.80
N ALA A 145 50.93 -13.72 -6.72
CA ALA A 145 51.71 -13.48 -7.94
C ALA A 145 51.44 -12.07 -8.52
N PRO A 146 52.01 -10.99 -7.93
CA PRO A 146 51.57 -9.60 -8.16
C PRO A 146 51.80 -9.03 -9.57
N ASN A 147 52.58 -9.69 -10.43
CA ASN A 147 52.87 -9.25 -11.80
C ASN A 147 51.90 -9.84 -12.86
N GLN A 148 50.81 -10.48 -12.42
CA GLN A 148 49.86 -11.17 -13.30
C GLN A 148 48.77 -10.23 -13.85
N SER A 149 48.25 -10.56 -15.03
CA SER A 149 47.21 -9.78 -15.73
C SER A 149 46.06 -10.68 -16.26
N PRO A 150 44.86 -10.14 -16.53
CA PRO A 150 43.75 -10.88 -17.15
C PRO A 150 44.17 -11.77 -18.32
N GLY A 151 43.57 -12.96 -18.40
CA GLY A 151 43.84 -13.97 -19.44
C GLY A 151 45.06 -14.87 -19.20
N GLN A 152 45.89 -14.61 -18.18
CA GLN A 152 46.98 -15.52 -17.79
C GLN A 152 46.44 -16.71 -16.98
N SER A 153 47.16 -17.85 -17.03
CA SER A 153 46.74 -19.09 -16.38
C SER A 153 47.74 -19.66 -15.38
N SER A 154 47.22 -20.25 -14.30
CA SER A 154 47.98 -20.92 -13.23
C SER A 154 47.11 -21.91 -12.46
N ASP A 155 47.72 -22.84 -11.73
CA ASP A 155 46.98 -23.83 -10.91
C ASP A 155 46.40 -23.21 -9.63
N LEU A 156 46.88 -22.05 -9.20
CA LEU A 156 46.43 -21.34 -7.99
C LEU A 156 46.50 -19.82 -8.18
N TYR A 157 45.36 -19.14 -8.00
CA TYR A 157 45.30 -17.68 -7.83
C TYR A 157 44.56 -17.30 -6.57
N LEU A 158 45.06 -16.30 -5.86
CA LEU A 158 44.35 -15.61 -4.79
C LEU A 158 44.12 -14.16 -5.24
N LEU A 159 42.86 -13.77 -5.41
CA LEU A 159 42.45 -12.43 -5.81
C LEU A 159 41.92 -11.66 -4.60
N ASN A 160 42.36 -10.41 -4.46
CA ASN A 160 41.70 -9.42 -3.61
C ASN A 160 41.12 -8.31 -4.50
N VAL A 161 39.80 -8.10 -4.43
CA VAL A 161 39.08 -7.16 -5.29
C VAL A 161 38.85 -5.83 -4.58
N THR A 162 39.16 -4.75 -5.29
CA THR A 162 39.04 -3.36 -4.83
C THR A 162 38.23 -2.55 -5.83
N CYS A 163 37.44 -1.60 -5.33
CA CYS A 163 36.55 -0.78 -6.16
C CYS A 163 36.99 0.68 -6.21
N GLU A 164 36.58 1.37 -7.28
CA GLU A 164 36.80 2.80 -7.44
C GLU A 164 35.95 3.63 -6.47
N LYS A 165 36.31 4.91 -6.29
CA LYS A 165 35.67 5.80 -5.32
C LYS A 165 34.19 5.98 -5.63
N GLY A 166 33.33 5.52 -4.71
CA GLY A 166 31.87 5.57 -4.83
C GLY A 166 31.23 4.21 -5.12
N TYR A 167 32.04 3.20 -5.45
CA TYR A 167 31.64 1.81 -5.60
C TYR A 167 32.11 1.00 -4.40
N ARG A 168 31.44 -0.13 -4.12
CA ARG A 168 31.82 -1.10 -3.08
C ARG A 168 31.74 -2.50 -3.65
N VAL A 169 32.50 -3.42 -3.06
CA VAL A 169 32.50 -4.83 -3.47
C VAL A 169 31.15 -5.47 -3.10
N PHE A 170 30.52 -6.11 -4.08
CA PHE A 170 29.38 -7.00 -3.92
C PHE A 170 29.85 -8.44 -4.11
N GLY A 171 29.57 -9.30 -3.13
CA GLY A 171 30.18 -10.63 -2.99
C GLY A 171 31.41 -10.62 -2.07
N GLU A 172 32.16 -11.72 -2.06
CA GLU A 172 33.38 -11.83 -1.24
C GLU A 172 34.55 -11.09 -1.88
N SER A 173 35.25 -10.22 -1.13
CA SER A 173 36.38 -9.46 -1.67
C SER A 173 37.64 -10.29 -1.90
N ASN A 174 37.79 -11.40 -1.19
CA ASN A 174 38.91 -12.34 -1.35
C ASN A 174 38.38 -13.62 -1.97
N VAL A 175 38.72 -13.89 -3.23
CA VAL A 175 38.32 -15.13 -3.92
C VAL A 175 39.56 -15.85 -4.42
N TYR A 176 39.55 -17.17 -4.37
CA TYR A 176 40.66 -17.98 -4.87
C TYR A 176 40.18 -18.91 -5.99
N CYS A 177 41.12 -19.34 -6.83
CA CYS A 177 40.91 -20.42 -7.77
C CYS A 177 41.98 -21.48 -7.59
N PHE A 178 41.60 -22.75 -7.56
CA PHE A 178 42.50 -23.89 -7.48
C PHE A 178 42.11 -24.95 -8.52
N GLN A 179 43.07 -25.38 -9.35
CA GLN A 179 42.89 -26.42 -10.37
C GLN A 179 41.65 -26.22 -11.28
N GLY A 180 41.36 -24.96 -11.62
CA GLY A 180 40.26 -24.55 -12.49
C GLY A 180 38.94 -24.19 -11.78
N PHE A 181 38.85 -24.40 -10.46
CA PHE A 181 37.65 -24.13 -9.67
C PHE A 181 37.79 -22.84 -8.85
N TRP A 182 36.88 -21.89 -9.04
CA TRP A 182 36.76 -20.69 -8.21
C TRP A 182 36.06 -20.99 -6.87
N SER A 183 36.39 -20.22 -5.83
CA SER A 183 35.81 -20.36 -4.49
C SER A 183 34.36 -19.87 -4.37
N VAL A 184 33.84 -19.21 -5.42
CA VAL A 184 32.49 -18.65 -5.51
C VAL A 184 31.94 -18.88 -6.92
N ASP A 185 30.63 -19.10 -7.04
CA ASP A 185 29.96 -19.27 -8.34
C ASP A 185 29.91 -17.97 -9.16
N ASN A 186 29.81 -16.83 -8.48
CA ASN A 186 29.81 -15.50 -9.07
C ASN A 186 31.00 -14.69 -8.53
N LEU A 187 31.88 -14.25 -9.43
CA LEU A 187 33.00 -13.37 -9.08
C LEU A 187 32.49 -12.02 -8.55
N PRO A 188 33.17 -11.42 -7.57
CA PRO A 188 32.76 -10.15 -6.97
C PRO A 188 32.80 -8.99 -7.97
N SER A 189 31.80 -8.12 -7.87
CA SER A 189 31.63 -6.94 -8.72
C SER A 189 31.68 -5.65 -7.91
N CYS A 190 31.88 -4.52 -8.58
CA CYS A 190 31.91 -3.20 -7.94
C CYS A 190 30.64 -2.44 -8.28
N VAL A 191 29.76 -2.27 -7.29
CA VAL A 191 28.43 -1.66 -7.46
C VAL A 191 28.24 -0.45 -6.56
N ARG A 192 27.31 0.43 -6.94
CA ARG A 192 26.84 1.50 -6.06
C ARG A 192 25.80 0.98 -5.07
N TYR A 193 25.68 1.67 -3.94
CA TYR A 193 24.75 1.33 -2.86
C TYR A 193 23.79 2.49 -2.62
N CYS A 194 22.50 2.18 -2.53
CA CYS A 194 21.46 3.14 -2.17
C CYS A 194 21.30 3.19 -0.66
N ARG A 195 21.26 4.39 -0.09
CA ARG A 195 20.96 4.59 1.33
C ARG A 195 19.45 4.57 1.54
N LEU A 196 18.93 3.71 2.40
CA LEU A 196 17.50 3.63 2.73
C LEU A 196 17.20 4.54 3.93
N PRO A 197 16.51 5.68 3.75
CA PRO A 197 16.18 6.57 4.87
C PRO A 197 15.09 5.95 5.77
N PRO A 198 15.15 6.14 7.10
CA PRO A 198 14.06 5.75 7.98
C PRO A 198 12.85 6.68 7.78
N GLU A 199 11.72 6.11 7.37
CA GLU A 199 10.46 6.82 7.16
C GLU A 199 9.46 6.48 8.30
N PRO A 200 8.91 7.46 9.04
CA PRO A 200 7.96 7.18 10.12
C PRO A 200 6.68 6.46 9.65
N SER A 201 6.17 6.76 8.45
CA SER A 201 4.90 6.19 7.95
C SER A 201 5.00 4.81 7.29
N VAL A 202 6.19 4.37 6.88
CA VAL A 202 6.41 3.16 6.06
C VAL A 202 7.29 2.12 6.77
N GLU A 203 6.99 0.85 6.55
CA GLU A 203 7.81 -0.32 6.87
C GLU A 203 8.40 -0.91 5.58
N TYR A 204 9.68 -1.31 5.63
CA TYR A 204 10.47 -1.78 4.49
C TYR A 204 10.90 -3.22 4.68
N TRP A 205 10.82 -4.04 3.62
CA TRP A 205 11.55 -5.31 3.56
C TRP A 205 12.14 -5.54 2.17
N CYS A 206 13.33 -6.13 2.16
CA CYS A 206 14.07 -6.40 0.94
C CYS A 206 13.63 -7.75 0.40
N ALA A 207 13.27 -7.80 -0.88
CA ALA A 207 12.91 -9.03 -1.58
C ALA A 207 14.17 -9.90 -1.75
N VAL A 208 14.03 -11.19 -1.47
CA VAL A 208 15.06 -12.20 -1.76
C VAL A 208 14.57 -13.01 -2.94
N ALA A 209 15.28 -12.90 -4.06
CA ALA A 209 14.99 -13.64 -5.28
C ALA A 209 16.08 -14.71 -5.47
N ASP A 210 15.85 -15.89 -4.89
CA ASP A 210 16.81 -17.01 -4.93
C ASP A 210 16.24 -18.20 -5.72
N GLY A 211 15.95 -17.93 -7.00
CA GLY A 211 15.55 -18.90 -8.04
C GLY A 211 14.19 -19.62 -7.90
N VAL A 212 13.76 -19.92 -6.67
CA VAL A 212 12.68 -20.89 -6.38
C VAL A 212 11.69 -20.37 -5.33
N VAL A 213 12.09 -19.46 -4.44
CA VAL A 213 11.25 -18.94 -3.34
C VAL A 213 11.30 -17.41 -3.28
N GLU A 214 10.13 -16.74 -3.27
CA GLU A 214 10.06 -15.32 -2.90
C GLU A 214 10.27 -15.16 -1.39
N GLY A 215 11.49 -14.79 -0.97
CA GLY A 215 11.80 -14.50 0.42
C GLY A 215 11.65 -13.01 0.78
N ARG A 216 11.60 -12.71 2.08
CA ARG A 216 11.76 -11.35 2.61
C ARG A 216 12.82 -11.32 3.70
N ARG A 217 13.66 -10.28 3.69
CA ARG A 217 14.62 -9.97 4.77
C ARG A 217 14.48 -8.52 5.22
N ALA A 218 14.98 -8.21 6.41
CA ALA A 218 15.21 -6.82 6.80
C ALA A 218 16.19 -6.16 5.82
N CYS A 219 15.93 -4.91 5.45
CA CYS A 219 16.88 -4.11 4.70
C CYS A 219 17.96 -3.52 5.62
N ALA A 220 19.19 -3.48 5.13
CA ALA A 220 20.27 -2.71 5.73
C ALA A 220 20.12 -1.21 5.41
N GLU A 221 20.86 -0.35 6.11
CA GLU A 221 20.89 1.09 5.81
C GLU A 221 21.41 1.38 4.39
N HIS A 222 22.27 0.50 3.86
CA HIS A 222 22.86 0.61 2.53
C HIS A 222 22.66 -0.70 1.77
N GLU A 223 21.92 -0.67 0.67
CA GLU A 223 21.61 -1.83 -0.18
C GLU A 223 22.26 -1.68 -1.56
N PRO A 224 22.76 -2.77 -2.19
CA PRO A 224 23.42 -2.71 -3.49
C PRO A 224 22.45 -2.44 -4.64
N HIS A 225 22.99 -1.97 -5.77
CA HIS A 225 22.27 -1.84 -7.06
C HIS A 225 21.45 -3.10 -7.38
N GLY A 226 20.24 -2.92 -7.89
CA GLY A 226 19.31 -4.00 -8.25
C GLY A 226 18.47 -4.52 -7.08
N THR A 227 18.75 -4.12 -5.83
CA THR A 227 17.92 -4.49 -4.67
C THR A 227 16.51 -3.93 -4.81
N VAL A 228 15.50 -4.80 -4.71
CA VAL A 228 14.07 -4.44 -4.68
C VAL A 228 13.56 -4.44 -3.24
N VAL A 229 13.00 -3.31 -2.81
CA VAL A 229 12.36 -3.10 -1.52
C VAL A 229 10.85 -3.10 -1.70
N ARG A 230 10.16 -3.98 -0.98
CA ARG A 230 8.72 -3.98 -0.82
C ARG A 230 8.34 -3.11 0.38
N THR A 231 7.24 -2.38 0.25
CA THR A 231 6.85 -1.27 1.14
C THR A 231 5.43 -1.50 1.68
N GLN A 232 5.20 -1.17 2.95
CA GLN A 232 3.87 -1.21 3.57
C GLN A 232 3.69 -0.03 4.53
N CYS A 233 2.46 0.46 4.65
CA CYS A 233 2.14 1.47 5.65
C CYS A 233 2.14 0.86 7.06
N LYS A 234 2.76 1.54 8.01
CA LYS A 234 2.69 1.13 9.43
C LYS A 234 1.25 1.25 9.96
N PRO A 235 0.87 0.51 11.02
CA PRO A 235 -0.44 0.67 11.66
C PRO A 235 -0.74 2.15 11.99
N GLY A 236 -1.97 2.59 11.67
CA GLY A 236 -2.35 4.00 11.77
C GLY A 236 -1.99 4.86 10.54
N TYR A 237 -1.43 4.26 9.48
CA TYR A 237 -1.22 4.88 8.18
C TYR A 237 -1.82 4.00 7.06
N TYR A 238 -2.27 4.64 5.98
CA TYR A 238 -2.86 4.02 4.80
C TYR A 238 -2.22 4.53 3.50
N GLY A 239 -2.41 3.74 2.44
CA GLY A 239 -1.80 3.97 1.14
C GLY A 239 -1.43 2.65 0.47
N ARG A 240 -0.92 2.75 -0.76
CA ARG A 240 -0.33 1.62 -1.49
C ARG A 240 0.95 2.09 -2.20
N PRO A 241 2.01 2.45 -1.46
CA PRO A 241 3.28 2.82 -2.07
C PRO A 241 3.76 1.69 -3.00
N PRO A 242 4.30 2.02 -4.19
CA PRO A 242 4.96 1.03 -5.03
C PRO A 242 6.24 0.49 -4.38
N THR A 243 6.74 -0.62 -4.91
CA THR A 243 8.08 -1.14 -4.62
C THR A 243 9.15 -0.16 -5.07
N MET A 244 10.24 -0.08 -4.33
CA MET A 244 11.41 0.75 -4.65
C MET A 244 12.55 -0.13 -5.16
N THR A 245 13.32 0.34 -6.13
CA THR A 245 14.48 -0.33 -6.73
C THR A 245 15.72 0.53 -6.57
N CYS A 246 16.83 -0.07 -6.17
CA CYS A 246 18.11 0.64 -6.09
C CYS A 246 18.76 0.75 -7.48
N VAL A 247 18.84 1.97 -8.01
CA VAL A 247 19.42 2.29 -9.33
C VAL A 247 20.56 3.30 -9.16
N ASP A 248 21.78 2.88 -9.50
CA ASP A 248 23.02 3.68 -9.52
C ASP A 248 23.32 4.53 -8.26
N GLY A 249 22.87 4.05 -7.10
CA GLY A 249 23.07 4.68 -5.79
C GLY A 249 21.92 5.56 -5.31
N ALA A 250 20.82 5.66 -6.07
CA ALA A 250 19.57 6.30 -5.67
C ALA A 250 18.39 5.31 -5.76
N TRP A 251 17.33 5.57 -4.98
CA TRP A 251 16.07 4.85 -5.14
C TRP A 251 15.26 5.48 -6.29
N ASP A 252 14.63 4.64 -7.11
CA ASP A 252 13.70 5.06 -8.17
C ASP A 252 12.46 5.83 -7.64
N TYR A 253 12.09 5.58 -6.38
CA TYR A 253 10.94 6.15 -5.71
C TYR A 253 11.20 6.32 -4.20
N HIS A 254 10.46 7.23 -3.56
CA HIS A 254 10.45 7.39 -2.10
C HIS A 254 9.04 7.13 -1.55
N ALA A 255 8.87 6.00 -0.87
CA ALA A 255 7.59 5.62 -0.29
C ALA A 255 7.21 6.48 0.92
N GLN A 256 5.94 6.91 0.94
CA GLN A 256 5.28 7.57 2.07
C GLN A 256 3.85 7.04 2.19
N CYS A 257 3.31 7.04 3.41
CA CYS A 257 1.90 6.71 3.68
C CYS A 257 1.19 7.84 4.43
N SER A 258 -0.09 8.01 4.15
CA SER A 258 -0.94 9.03 4.78
C SER A 258 -1.45 8.51 6.14
N PRO A 259 -1.66 9.35 7.17
CA PRO A 259 -2.30 8.91 8.42
C PRO A 259 -3.72 8.39 8.16
N GLU A 260 -4.14 7.33 8.85
CA GLU A 260 -5.51 6.79 8.79
C GLU A 260 -6.54 7.90 9.10
N CYS A 261 -7.48 8.10 8.17
CA CYS A 261 -8.38 9.25 8.16
C CYS A 261 -9.74 8.91 7.52
N GLY A 262 -10.69 9.83 7.70
CA GLY A 262 -11.96 9.85 6.98
C GLY A 262 -12.98 8.80 7.43
N HIS A 263 -12.69 8.01 8.46
CA HIS A 263 -13.64 7.04 9.01
C HIS A 263 -14.64 7.70 9.95
N VAL A 264 -15.91 7.33 9.85
CA VAL A 264 -16.96 7.66 10.82
C VAL A 264 -17.09 6.54 11.86
N THR A 265 -17.61 6.86 13.05
CA THR A 265 -18.00 5.81 14.00
C THR A 265 -19.25 5.08 13.45
N PRO A 266 -19.34 3.73 13.52
CA PRO A 266 -20.54 3.01 13.11
C PRO A 266 -21.78 3.47 13.91
N ASP A 267 -22.90 3.68 13.23
CA ASP A 267 -24.13 4.29 13.77
C ASP A 267 -24.73 3.50 14.96
N GLY A 268 -25.31 4.23 15.92
CA GLY A 268 -25.84 3.70 17.17
C GLY A 268 -27.14 4.38 17.62
N GLU A 269 -28.24 3.93 17.00
CA GLU A 269 -29.66 4.30 17.20
C GLU A 269 -30.17 5.62 16.58
N GLU A 270 -31.13 5.46 15.66
CA GLU A 270 -31.73 6.48 14.79
C GLU A 270 -32.54 7.58 15.51
N LEU A 271 -32.81 8.68 14.80
CA LEU A 271 -34.19 9.16 14.55
C LEU A 271 -34.27 10.31 13.51
N ILE A 272 -35.32 10.25 12.68
CA ILE A 272 -35.61 11.08 11.49
C ILE A 272 -36.38 12.36 11.95
N ILE A 273 -36.49 13.52 11.28
CA ILE A 273 -36.50 13.93 9.86
C ILE A 273 -35.90 15.36 9.69
N GLY A 274 -35.53 15.76 8.47
CA GLY A 274 -35.36 17.18 8.06
C GLY A 274 -34.03 17.85 8.44
N GLY A 275 -33.17 17.14 9.16
CA GLY A 275 -31.89 17.61 9.68
C GLY A 275 -31.56 16.80 10.91
N ARG A 276 -31.00 15.60 10.72
CA ARG A 276 -30.83 14.62 11.81
C ARG A 276 -29.90 15.17 12.89
N ARG A 277 -30.19 14.79 14.15
CA ARG A 277 -29.36 15.19 15.29
C ARG A 277 -27.99 14.55 15.11
N ALA A 278 -26.90 15.32 15.26
CA ALA A 278 -25.57 14.73 15.19
C ALA A 278 -25.42 13.67 16.29
N GLU A 279 -25.00 12.47 15.90
CA GLU A 279 -24.53 11.43 16.80
C GLU A 279 -23.05 11.68 17.14
N ARG A 280 -22.64 11.23 18.33
CA ARG A 280 -21.25 11.37 18.78
C ARG A 280 -20.38 10.42 17.94
N GLY A 281 -19.64 10.98 16.99
CA GLY A 281 -18.76 10.22 16.08
C GLY A 281 -19.21 10.18 14.62
N GLU A 282 -20.30 10.89 14.26
CA GLU A 282 -20.74 11.02 12.86
C GLU A 282 -19.75 11.83 12.00
N LEU A 283 -19.13 12.88 12.58
CA LEU A 283 -18.07 13.67 11.96
C LEU A 283 -16.92 13.88 12.96
N PRO A 284 -16.08 12.86 13.20
CA PRO A 284 -15.08 12.86 14.27
C PRO A 284 -13.92 13.84 14.05
N TRP A 285 -13.81 14.42 12.85
CA TRP A 285 -12.88 15.50 12.53
C TRP A 285 -13.41 16.90 12.84
N HIS A 286 -14.70 17.06 13.14
CA HIS A 286 -15.25 18.38 13.42
C HIS A 286 -14.66 18.95 14.72
N CYS A 287 -14.12 20.16 14.61
CA CYS A 287 -13.53 20.91 15.72
C CYS A 287 -14.30 22.22 15.93
N GLY A 288 -14.59 22.58 17.17
CA GLY A 288 -15.06 23.91 17.53
C GLY A 288 -13.90 24.84 17.83
N ILE A 289 -13.94 26.05 17.27
CA ILE A 289 -12.97 27.12 17.52
C ILE A 289 -13.61 28.15 18.44
N TYR A 290 -12.92 28.48 19.52
CA TYR A 290 -13.40 29.29 20.62
C TYR A 290 -12.52 30.52 20.82
N ARG A 291 -13.15 31.68 21.01
CA ARG A 291 -12.48 32.93 21.35
C ARG A 291 -12.36 33.06 22.86
N LYS A 292 -11.15 33.30 23.34
CA LYS A 292 -10.78 33.38 24.77
C LYS A 292 -10.99 34.78 25.37
N THR A 293 -11.23 35.78 24.54
CA THR A 293 -11.47 37.17 24.94
C THR A 293 -12.87 37.39 25.56
N THR A 294 -13.72 36.37 25.57
CA THR A 294 -15.04 36.37 26.22
C THR A 294 -15.05 35.37 27.38
N THR A 295 -15.85 35.64 28.41
CA THR A 295 -16.08 34.71 29.52
C THR A 295 -17.57 34.38 29.62
N PRO A 296 -18.00 33.12 29.41
CA PRO A 296 -17.20 31.97 28.98
C PRO A 296 -16.66 32.12 27.54
N TYR A 297 -15.73 31.24 27.15
CA TYR A 297 -15.18 31.24 25.79
C TYR A 297 -16.29 31.02 24.76
N MET A 298 -16.40 31.91 23.79
CA MET A 298 -17.45 31.91 22.79
C MET A 298 -17.04 31.06 21.58
N GLN A 299 -17.88 30.11 21.17
CA GLN A 299 -17.69 29.41 19.90
C GLN A 299 -17.95 30.38 18.75
N ILE A 300 -16.95 30.55 17.88
CA ILE A 300 -16.99 31.49 16.75
C ILE A 300 -17.07 30.79 15.38
N CYS A 301 -16.42 29.65 15.25
CA CYS A 301 -16.25 28.92 13.99
C CYS A 301 -16.13 27.41 14.21
N GLY A 302 -16.30 26.66 13.13
CA GLY A 302 -15.90 25.25 13.01
C GLY A 302 -14.52 25.09 12.37
N GLY A 303 -14.01 23.87 12.38
CA GLY A 303 -12.77 23.46 11.75
C GLY A 303 -12.74 21.95 11.49
N SER A 304 -11.77 21.50 10.70
CA SER A 304 -11.57 20.09 10.37
C SER A 304 -10.18 19.63 10.81
N LEU A 305 -10.12 18.64 11.70
CA LEU A 305 -8.88 17.98 12.10
C LEU A 305 -8.31 17.19 10.92
N VAL A 306 -7.05 17.43 10.57
CA VAL A 306 -6.35 16.73 9.46
C VAL A 306 -5.08 16.01 9.91
N ARG A 307 -4.56 16.35 11.09
CA ARG A 307 -3.48 15.66 11.83
C ARG A 307 -3.71 15.90 13.33
N PRO A 308 -3.02 15.18 14.26
CA PRO A 308 -3.28 15.29 15.70
C PRO A 308 -3.21 16.71 16.26
N ASN A 309 -2.38 17.57 15.68
CA ASN A 309 -2.18 18.97 16.07
C ASN A 309 -2.44 19.98 14.95
N VAL A 310 -3.18 19.60 13.89
CA VAL A 310 -3.44 20.48 12.74
C VAL A 310 -4.92 20.48 12.38
N VAL A 311 -5.51 21.67 12.36
CA VAL A 311 -6.91 21.92 11.99
C VAL A 311 -6.95 22.90 10.82
N ILE A 312 -7.76 22.59 9.80
CA ILE A 312 -8.10 23.52 8.72
C ILE A 312 -9.39 24.26 9.07
N SER A 313 -9.44 25.56 8.83
CA SER A 313 -10.63 26.40 9.04
C SER A 313 -10.60 27.60 8.06
N ALA A 314 -11.55 28.51 8.16
CA ALA A 314 -11.60 29.73 7.35
C ALA A 314 -10.64 30.80 7.93
N ALA A 315 -10.08 31.66 7.08
CA ALA A 315 -9.19 32.73 7.51
C ALA A 315 -9.95 33.86 8.20
N HIS A 316 -11.19 34.14 7.80
CA HIS A 316 -12.01 35.20 8.40
C HIS A 316 -12.31 34.96 9.88
N CYS A 317 -12.32 33.71 10.34
CA CYS A 317 -12.46 33.34 11.76
C CYS A 317 -11.36 33.94 12.66
N PHE A 318 -10.21 34.28 12.07
CA PHE A 318 -9.02 34.80 12.75
C PHE A 318 -8.66 36.21 12.29
N TRP A 319 -9.58 36.90 11.60
CA TRP A 319 -9.33 38.21 10.98
C TRP A 319 -10.22 39.29 11.61
N SER A 320 -9.71 40.52 11.62
CA SER A 320 -10.43 41.75 11.90
C SER A 320 -10.04 42.75 10.81
N GLU A 321 -11.00 43.49 10.26
CA GLU A 321 -10.70 44.47 9.20
C GLU A 321 -9.83 45.64 9.70
N ASP A 322 -9.87 45.95 11.00
CA ASP A 322 -9.08 47.02 11.63
C ASP A 322 -7.64 46.58 11.99
N VAL A 323 -7.45 45.30 12.34
CA VAL A 323 -6.19 44.77 12.93
C VAL A 323 -5.48 43.76 12.03
N GLY A 324 -6.18 43.16 11.08
CA GLY A 324 -5.72 42.03 10.30
C GLY A 324 -5.77 40.71 11.07
N LEU A 325 -4.68 39.93 11.03
CA LEU A 325 -4.62 38.61 11.65
C LEU A 325 -4.54 38.72 13.18
N LEU A 326 -5.49 38.11 13.87
CA LEU A 326 -5.62 38.13 15.33
C LEU A 326 -4.59 37.19 16.01
N PRO A 327 -4.13 37.50 17.24
CA PRO A 327 -3.13 36.69 17.94
C PRO A 327 -3.60 35.26 18.24
N ALA A 328 -2.75 34.26 17.97
CA ALA A 328 -3.04 32.84 18.25
C ALA A 328 -3.48 32.56 19.69
N ARG A 329 -2.88 33.27 20.66
CA ARG A 329 -3.20 33.16 22.11
C ARG A 329 -4.65 33.50 22.46
N ASP A 330 -5.39 34.16 21.57
CA ASP A 330 -6.78 34.57 21.78
C ASP A 330 -7.78 33.43 21.44
N PHE A 331 -7.28 32.27 21.00
CA PHE A 331 -8.08 31.14 20.51
C PHE A 331 -7.73 29.82 21.19
N SER A 332 -8.76 28.99 21.40
CA SER A 332 -8.64 27.56 21.74
C SER A 332 -9.47 26.72 20.77
N VAL A 333 -9.09 25.46 20.59
CA VAL A 333 -9.80 24.48 19.76
C VAL A 333 -10.23 23.29 20.62
N ALA A 334 -11.41 22.75 20.34
CA ALA A 334 -11.92 21.55 20.98
C ALA A 334 -12.47 20.55 19.95
N ALA A 335 -12.16 19.27 20.13
CA ALA A 335 -12.61 18.16 19.29
C ALA A 335 -13.45 17.14 20.09
N GLY A 336 -14.35 16.45 19.38
CA GLY A 336 -15.25 15.45 19.96
C GLY A 336 -16.42 16.05 20.77
N LYS A 337 -16.59 17.38 20.75
CA LYS A 337 -17.72 18.05 21.40
C LYS A 337 -19.02 17.84 20.64
N LEU A 338 -20.09 17.62 21.39
CA LEU A 338 -21.46 17.56 20.89
C LEU A 338 -22.22 18.86 21.22
N TYR A 339 -21.87 19.56 22.30
CA TYR A 339 -22.56 20.76 22.78
C TYR A 339 -21.74 22.03 22.54
N ARG A 340 -22.42 23.12 22.15
CA ARG A 340 -21.78 24.39 21.76
C ARG A 340 -21.02 25.10 22.91
N PRO A 341 -21.46 25.09 24.18
CA PRO A 341 -20.74 25.77 25.25
C PRO A 341 -19.35 25.20 25.47
N TRP A 342 -18.35 26.05 25.77
CA TRP A 342 -16.98 25.60 26.04
C TRP A 342 -16.91 24.58 27.19
N HIS A 343 -17.69 24.78 28.25
CA HIS A 343 -17.94 23.81 29.31
C HIS A 343 -19.41 23.39 29.26
N ASP A 344 -19.65 22.13 28.89
CA ASP A 344 -20.95 21.48 28.98
C ASP A 344 -20.76 20.14 29.72
N PRO A 345 -21.57 19.82 30.75
CA PRO A 345 -21.39 18.60 31.53
C PRO A 345 -21.72 17.31 30.76
N MET A 346 -22.44 17.39 29.64
CA MET A 346 -22.78 16.24 28.80
C MET A 346 -21.64 15.86 27.83
N ASP A 347 -20.64 16.74 27.68
CA ASP A 347 -19.46 16.53 26.83
C ASP A 347 -18.34 15.80 27.59
N THR A 348 -18.58 14.52 27.90
CA THR A 348 -17.54 13.58 28.36
C THR A 348 -16.46 13.33 27.29
N ASP A 349 -15.24 12.98 27.68
CA ASP A 349 -14.16 12.52 26.77
C ASP A 349 -13.69 13.48 25.66
N VAL A 350 -14.10 14.75 25.70
CA VAL A 350 -13.69 15.79 24.76
C VAL A 350 -12.24 16.22 24.98
N GLN A 351 -11.56 16.63 23.91
CA GLN A 351 -10.19 17.13 23.97
C GLN A 351 -10.14 18.60 23.59
N LYS A 352 -9.27 19.35 24.29
CA LYS A 352 -9.13 20.81 24.19
C LYS A 352 -7.66 21.16 24.11
N SER A 353 -7.29 22.08 23.23
CA SER A 353 -5.95 22.63 23.13
C SER A 353 -6.03 24.13 22.87
N ASP A 354 -5.07 24.88 23.42
CA ASP A 354 -4.76 26.22 22.92
C ASP A 354 -4.11 26.16 21.53
N VAL A 355 -4.19 27.28 20.81
CA VAL A 355 -3.59 27.45 19.48
C VAL A 355 -2.16 27.96 19.64
N SER A 356 -1.20 27.28 19.00
CA SER A 356 0.22 27.63 19.01
C SER A 356 0.57 28.60 17.88
N SER A 357 0.04 28.39 16.68
CA SER A 357 0.14 29.33 15.56
C SER A 357 -1.06 29.27 14.62
N ILE A 358 -1.30 30.38 13.91
CA ILE A 358 -2.30 30.49 12.85
C ILE A 358 -1.58 30.94 11.59
N HIS A 359 -1.79 30.22 10.49
CA HIS A 359 -1.28 30.58 9.17
C HIS A 359 -2.47 30.77 8.24
N LYS A 360 -2.66 31.97 7.69
CA LYS A 360 -3.65 32.24 6.63
C LYS A 360 -3.01 32.15 5.25
N ALA A 361 -3.80 31.96 4.19
CA ALA A 361 -3.34 32.14 2.83
C ALA A 361 -2.82 33.58 2.61
N SER A 362 -1.84 33.74 1.71
CA SER A 362 -1.08 34.99 1.62
C SER A 362 -1.93 36.16 1.16
N ARG A 363 -2.84 35.96 0.19
CA ARG A 363 -3.62 37.05 -0.43
C ARG A 363 -4.96 37.33 0.24
N PHE A 364 -5.36 36.53 1.24
CA PHE A 364 -6.56 36.80 2.02
C PHE A 364 -6.48 38.16 2.73
N THR A 365 -7.43 39.05 2.47
CA THR A 365 -7.58 40.36 3.13
C THR A 365 -9.06 40.64 3.44
N GLY A 366 -9.78 39.64 3.96
CA GLY A 366 -11.17 39.79 4.38
C GLY A 366 -12.11 40.23 3.25
N SER A 367 -13.03 41.13 3.59
CA SER A 367 -14.03 41.69 2.67
C SER A 367 -13.43 42.46 1.49
N LEU A 368 -12.26 43.11 1.65
CA LEU A 368 -11.56 43.80 0.55
C LEU A 368 -11.18 42.85 -0.59
N SER A 369 -10.98 41.56 -0.28
CA SER A 369 -10.70 40.50 -1.25
C SER A 369 -11.94 39.69 -1.65
N ASN A 370 -13.15 40.12 -1.28
CA ASN A 370 -14.39 39.33 -1.37
C ASN A 370 -14.23 37.91 -0.77
N PHE A 371 -13.47 37.77 0.31
CA PHE A 371 -13.11 36.48 0.92
C PHE A 371 -12.39 35.50 -0.03
N GLN A 372 -11.63 35.99 -1.01
CA GLN A 372 -10.70 35.17 -1.80
C GLN A 372 -9.59 34.60 -0.90
N GLU A 373 -9.22 33.33 -1.12
CA GLU A 373 -8.26 32.58 -0.30
C GLU A 373 -8.65 32.47 1.19
N ASP A 374 -9.95 32.41 1.50
CA ASP A 374 -10.47 32.27 2.87
C ASP A 374 -10.23 30.87 3.45
N ILE A 375 -8.97 30.61 3.82
CA ILE A 375 -8.50 29.36 4.43
C ILE A 375 -7.33 29.66 5.39
N ALA A 376 -7.34 28.97 6.54
CA ALA A 376 -6.28 29.01 7.53
C ALA A 376 -5.92 27.61 8.06
N ILE A 377 -4.65 27.43 8.35
CA ILE A 377 -4.09 26.29 9.07
C ILE A 377 -3.83 26.72 10.51
N VAL A 378 -4.46 26.00 11.43
CA VAL A 378 -4.40 26.23 12.88
C VAL A 378 -3.56 25.12 13.49
N LYS A 379 -2.41 25.48 14.08
CA LYS A 379 -1.56 24.54 14.81
C LYS A 379 -1.96 24.54 16.28
N LEU A 380 -2.08 23.35 16.86
CA LEU A 380 -2.42 23.17 18.27
C LEU A 380 -1.15 23.14 19.12
N THR A 381 -1.24 23.60 20.37
CA THR A 381 -0.17 23.46 21.38
C THR A 381 -0.03 22.02 21.86
N THR A 382 -1.16 21.32 22.03
CA THR A 382 -1.21 19.91 22.45
C THR A 382 -1.88 19.09 21.35
N SER A 383 -1.23 18.01 20.92
CA SER A 383 -1.81 17.03 19.99
C SER A 383 -3.01 16.31 20.62
N PHE A 384 -4.09 16.15 19.87
CA PHE A 384 -5.20 15.28 20.24
C PHE A 384 -4.84 13.80 20.03
N THR A 385 -5.17 12.96 21.00
CA THR A 385 -5.12 11.49 20.88
C THR A 385 -6.34 11.02 20.12
N TYR A 386 -6.18 10.20 19.08
CA TYR A 386 -7.34 9.72 18.32
C TYR A 386 -8.24 8.78 19.16
N LYS A 387 -9.55 8.96 18.99
CA LYS A 387 -10.66 8.19 19.59
C LYS A 387 -11.72 7.99 18.50
N PRO A 388 -12.70 7.08 18.64
CA PRO A 388 -13.78 6.92 17.64
C PRO A 388 -14.46 8.25 17.26
N HIS A 389 -14.70 9.12 18.26
CA HIS A 389 -15.29 10.45 18.09
C HIS A 389 -14.28 11.60 17.87
N ILE A 390 -12.98 11.31 17.72
CA ILE A 390 -11.90 12.28 17.49
C ILE A 390 -10.87 11.66 16.52
N ALA A 391 -11.03 11.91 15.22
CA ALA A 391 -10.22 11.33 14.14
C ALA A 391 -10.07 12.33 13.00
N PRO A 392 -9.02 12.25 12.15
CA PRO A 392 -8.79 13.25 11.10
C PRO A 392 -9.66 12.97 9.85
N VAL A 393 -10.00 14.02 9.10
CA VAL A 393 -10.57 13.89 7.74
C VAL A 393 -9.44 13.67 6.73
N CYS A 394 -9.73 12.96 5.64
CA CYS A 394 -8.74 12.79 4.59
C CYS A 394 -8.56 14.06 3.76
N LEU A 395 -7.33 14.28 3.32
CA LEU A 395 -6.96 15.27 2.33
C LEU A 395 -6.45 14.54 1.10
N ASP A 396 -6.99 14.92 -0.05
CA ASP A 396 -6.52 14.49 -1.35
C ASP A 396 -6.46 15.72 -2.28
N PHE A 397 -5.53 15.70 -3.21
CA PHE A 397 -5.26 16.80 -4.13
C PHE A 397 -5.15 16.33 -5.59
N ASP A 398 -5.77 15.20 -5.93
CA ASP A 398 -5.89 14.75 -7.32
C ASP A 398 -7.08 15.46 -8.01
N GLU A 399 -6.83 16.04 -9.18
CA GLU A 399 -7.87 16.81 -9.88
C GLU A 399 -9.00 15.95 -10.46
N VAL A 400 -8.74 14.69 -10.78
CA VAL A 400 -9.73 13.79 -11.38
C VAL A 400 -10.68 13.31 -10.30
N PHE A 401 -10.13 12.91 -9.15
CA PHE A 401 -10.90 12.48 -7.99
C PHE A 401 -11.69 13.63 -7.34
N ASP A 402 -11.12 14.83 -7.27
CA ASP A 402 -11.83 16.04 -6.80
C ASP A 402 -13.06 16.36 -7.68
N LYS A 403 -12.89 16.37 -9.01
CA LYS A 403 -14.00 16.57 -9.98
C LYS A 403 -15.04 15.43 -9.90
N TYR A 404 -14.60 14.20 -9.68
CA TYR A 404 -15.48 13.04 -9.52
C TYR A 404 -16.37 13.15 -8.27
N GLN A 405 -15.82 13.59 -7.13
CA GLN A 405 -16.61 13.78 -5.91
C GLN A 405 -17.53 15.00 -5.99
N LEU A 406 -17.14 16.05 -6.71
CA LEU A 406 -17.90 17.30 -6.87
C LEU A 406 -18.91 17.29 -8.03
N ASP A 407 -19.31 16.12 -8.54
CA ASP A 407 -20.24 15.97 -9.68
C ASP A 407 -21.74 16.26 -9.37
N GLY A 408 -22.06 16.66 -8.13
CA GLY A 408 -23.42 16.97 -7.67
C GLY A 408 -24.32 15.76 -7.41
N LYS A 409 -23.82 14.52 -7.61
CA LYS A 409 -24.59 13.29 -7.35
C LYS A 409 -24.33 12.69 -5.98
N ARG A 410 -23.19 13.01 -5.36
CA ARG A 410 -22.84 12.63 -3.99
C ARG A 410 -23.26 13.72 -3.02
N LEU A 411 -23.65 13.31 -1.82
CA LEU A 411 -23.89 14.21 -0.70
C LEU A 411 -22.64 14.27 0.16
N GLY A 412 -22.09 15.48 0.33
CA GLY A 412 -21.03 15.77 1.29
C GLY A 412 -21.63 16.11 2.65
N LYS A 413 -20.96 15.72 3.72
CA LYS A 413 -21.36 16.03 5.10
C LYS A 413 -20.65 17.28 5.61
N VAL A 414 -21.38 18.15 6.30
CA VAL A 414 -20.86 19.30 7.05
C VAL A 414 -21.49 19.32 8.45
N ALA A 415 -20.70 19.72 9.46
CA ALA A 415 -21.15 19.86 10.85
C ALA A 415 -21.00 21.29 11.35
N GLY A 416 -21.86 21.67 12.28
CA GLY A 416 -21.66 22.87 13.11
C GLY A 416 -22.78 23.16 14.11
N TRP A 417 -22.66 24.32 14.76
CA TRP A 417 -23.55 24.83 15.81
C TRP A 417 -24.19 26.18 15.44
N GLY A 418 -24.18 26.54 14.16
CA GLY A 418 -24.69 27.80 13.63
C GLY A 418 -26.20 27.97 13.79
N LEU A 419 -26.73 29.01 13.15
CA LEU A 419 -28.14 29.38 13.24
C LEU A 419 -29.02 28.28 12.67
N THR A 420 -29.97 27.75 13.46
CA THR A 420 -30.78 26.58 13.03
C THR A 420 -32.24 26.90 12.75
N SER A 421 -32.61 28.17 12.75
CA SER A 421 -33.95 28.63 12.47
C SER A 421 -33.88 30.07 11.96
N ILE A 422 -34.89 30.45 11.17
CA ILE A 422 -35.07 31.80 10.62
C ILE A 422 -34.90 32.86 11.73
N ASN A 423 -35.40 32.59 12.93
CA ASN A 423 -35.38 33.47 14.11
C ASN A 423 -33.98 33.77 14.70
N GLY A 424 -32.88 33.28 14.12
CA GLY A 424 -31.53 33.73 14.47
C GLY A 424 -30.91 33.12 15.73
N GLU A 425 -31.46 32.04 16.28
CA GLU A 425 -30.84 31.29 17.39
C GLU A 425 -29.91 30.17 16.91
N ALA A 426 -28.71 30.15 17.51
CA ALA A 426 -27.66 29.16 17.26
C ALA A 426 -27.96 27.83 17.98
N SER A 427 -27.57 26.71 17.39
CA SER A 427 -27.86 25.40 17.98
C SER A 427 -27.08 25.15 19.28
N PRO A 428 -27.72 24.71 20.38
CA PRO A 428 -26.99 24.27 21.58
C PRO A 428 -26.27 22.93 21.36
N LYS A 429 -26.75 22.11 20.42
CA LYS A 429 -26.21 20.79 20.05
C LYS A 429 -25.75 20.78 18.59
N LEU A 430 -24.66 20.07 18.29
CA LEU A 430 -24.13 19.93 16.94
C LEU A 430 -25.19 19.33 16.01
N LYS A 431 -25.25 19.83 14.78
CA LYS A 431 -26.04 19.24 13.70
C LYS A 431 -25.13 18.85 12.55
N VAL A 432 -25.53 17.82 11.82
CA VAL A 432 -24.91 17.43 10.55
C VAL A 432 -25.92 17.66 9.44
N VAL A 433 -25.46 18.22 8.33
CA VAL A 433 -26.24 18.39 7.10
C VAL A 433 -25.52 17.71 5.95
N GLU A 434 -26.29 17.03 5.12
CA GLU A 434 -25.85 16.43 3.87
C GLU A 434 -26.22 17.35 2.70
N LEU A 435 -25.23 17.75 1.90
CA LEU A 435 -25.35 18.74 0.83
C LEU A 435 -24.72 18.21 -0.47
N PRO A 436 -25.39 18.31 -1.63
CA PRO A 436 -24.74 18.10 -2.92
C PRO A 436 -23.83 19.30 -3.24
N SER A 437 -22.77 19.06 -4.02
CA SER A 437 -22.09 20.14 -4.73
C SER A 437 -22.97 20.70 -5.85
N VAL A 438 -22.78 21.96 -6.20
CA VAL A 438 -23.46 22.63 -7.32
C VAL A 438 -22.40 23.10 -8.32
N ASP A 439 -22.66 22.93 -9.62
CA ASP A 439 -21.78 23.45 -10.67
C ASP A 439 -21.59 24.96 -10.50
N TYR A 440 -20.38 25.45 -10.81
CA TYR A 440 -20.04 26.86 -10.62
C TYR A 440 -20.94 27.80 -11.46
N ASN A 441 -21.24 27.45 -12.72
CA ASN A 441 -22.05 28.31 -13.59
C ASN A 441 -23.50 28.32 -13.15
N GLU A 442 -24.02 27.15 -12.75
CA GLU A 442 -25.35 27.02 -12.18
C GLU A 442 -25.48 27.82 -10.87
N CYS A 443 -24.52 27.66 -9.95
CA CYS A 443 -24.45 28.43 -8.71
C CYS A 443 -24.42 29.94 -8.98
N TYR A 444 -23.57 30.40 -9.91
CA TYR A 444 -23.46 31.80 -10.29
C TYR A 444 -24.77 32.38 -10.84
N GLN A 445 -25.57 31.57 -11.56
CA GLN A 445 -26.89 31.98 -12.05
C GLN A 445 -27.93 32.06 -10.92
N GLN A 446 -27.91 31.10 -9.99
CA GLN A 446 -28.89 30.99 -8.90
C GLN A 446 -28.65 31.95 -7.73
N VAL A 447 -27.42 32.37 -7.45
CA VAL A 447 -27.15 33.33 -6.36
C VAL A 447 -27.58 34.77 -6.72
N PRO A 448 -27.96 35.59 -5.70
CA PRO A 448 -28.22 37.01 -5.87
C PRO A 448 -27.08 37.78 -6.55
N TYR A 449 -27.42 38.78 -7.37
CA TYR A 449 -26.45 39.53 -8.18
C TYR A 449 -25.33 40.17 -7.34
N ASN A 450 -25.67 40.75 -6.18
CA ASN A 450 -24.72 41.32 -5.23
C ASN A 450 -23.80 40.28 -4.58
N PHE A 451 -24.19 39.01 -4.52
CA PHE A 451 -23.36 37.94 -3.97
C PHE A 451 -22.35 37.38 -4.99
N ARG A 452 -22.56 37.58 -6.30
CA ARG A 452 -21.69 37.04 -7.36
C ARG A 452 -20.22 37.45 -7.24
N ALA A 453 -19.93 38.60 -6.63
CA ALA A 453 -18.57 39.07 -6.39
C ALA A 453 -17.77 38.19 -5.38
N TYR A 454 -18.48 37.44 -4.52
CA TYR A 454 -17.90 36.52 -3.54
C TYR A 454 -17.67 35.11 -4.08
N LEU A 455 -18.26 34.76 -5.23
CA LEU A 455 -17.94 33.56 -6.00
C LEU A 455 -16.62 33.78 -6.75
N THR A 456 -15.53 33.76 -6.00
CA THR A 456 -14.17 33.87 -6.51
C THR A 456 -13.68 32.53 -7.09
N SER A 457 -12.64 32.53 -7.93
CA SER A 457 -12.17 31.34 -8.66
C SER A 457 -11.58 30.22 -7.78
N ASP A 458 -11.50 30.44 -6.47
CA ASP A 458 -11.13 29.46 -5.45
C ASP A 458 -12.34 28.95 -4.64
N LYS A 459 -13.57 29.19 -5.11
CA LYS A 459 -14.82 28.77 -4.45
C LYS A 459 -15.49 27.61 -5.17
N ILE A 460 -16.10 26.73 -4.38
CA ILE A 460 -17.10 25.74 -4.80
C ILE A 460 -18.42 26.04 -4.10
N CYS A 461 -19.51 25.55 -4.67
CA CYS A 461 -20.86 25.76 -4.14
C CYS A 461 -21.46 24.44 -3.63
N ALA A 462 -22.25 24.52 -2.56
CA ALA A 462 -23.03 23.39 -2.05
C ALA A 462 -24.40 23.83 -1.51
N GLY A 463 -25.42 23.01 -1.73
CA GLY A 463 -26.81 23.31 -1.35
C GLY A 463 -27.84 22.70 -2.31
N TYR A 464 -29.08 22.55 -1.86
CA TYR A 464 -30.20 22.14 -2.73
C TYR A 464 -30.75 23.34 -3.52
N LYS A 465 -31.22 23.07 -4.75
CA LYS A 465 -31.59 24.09 -5.75
C LYS A 465 -32.92 24.78 -5.46
N ASP A 466 -33.93 24.02 -5.02
CA ASP A 466 -35.33 24.48 -4.91
C ASP A 466 -35.81 24.70 -3.46
N ASN A 467 -35.04 24.22 -2.48
CA ASN A 467 -35.38 24.26 -1.05
C ASN A 467 -34.08 24.23 -0.25
N GLY A 468 -33.26 25.27 -0.43
CA GLY A 468 -31.86 25.29 0.00
C GLY A 468 -31.64 25.01 1.48
N THR A 469 -30.38 24.70 1.80
CA THR A 469 -29.89 24.55 3.17
C THR A 469 -28.60 25.34 3.32
N ALA A 470 -28.75 26.60 3.71
CA ALA A 470 -27.64 27.48 4.04
C ALA A 470 -26.88 26.96 5.27
N VAL A 471 -25.55 26.96 5.15
CA VAL A 471 -24.64 26.76 6.28
C VAL A 471 -24.37 28.14 6.90
N CYS A 472 -24.56 28.27 8.21
CA CYS A 472 -24.90 29.55 8.84
C CYS A 472 -23.75 30.22 9.60
N LYS A 473 -23.98 31.46 10.07
CA LYS A 473 -23.09 32.12 11.04
C LYS A 473 -22.86 31.19 12.25
N GLY A 474 -21.60 30.88 12.53
CA GLY A 474 -21.18 29.91 13.55
C GLY A 474 -20.68 28.57 12.98
N ASP A 475 -21.01 28.24 11.73
CA ASP A 475 -20.52 27.07 11.00
C ASP A 475 -19.29 27.41 10.11
N SER A 476 -19.00 28.69 9.92
CA SER A 476 -17.79 29.22 9.26
C SER A 476 -16.54 28.42 9.61
N GLY A 477 -15.73 28.06 8.61
CA GLY A 477 -14.55 27.23 8.78
C GLY A 477 -14.81 25.74 8.98
N GLY A 478 -16.06 25.31 9.17
CA GLY A 478 -16.46 23.90 9.12
C GLY A 478 -16.09 23.27 7.77
N GLY A 479 -15.80 21.97 7.78
CA GLY A 479 -15.45 21.23 6.58
C GLY A 479 -16.63 20.54 5.92
N LEU A 480 -16.73 20.67 4.60
CA LEU A 480 -17.58 19.83 3.75
C LEU A 480 -16.75 18.66 3.23
N ALA A 481 -17.07 17.46 3.67
CA ALA A 481 -16.36 16.24 3.33
C ALA A 481 -17.23 15.24 2.58
N PHE A 482 -16.73 14.67 1.48
CA PHE A 482 -17.45 13.74 0.61
C PHE A 482 -17.00 12.29 0.83
N PRO A 483 -17.94 11.33 0.89
CA PRO A 483 -17.61 9.91 1.01
C PRO A 483 -17.03 9.35 -0.29
N GLU A 484 -16.16 8.35 -0.15
CA GLU A 484 -15.69 7.46 -1.21
C GLU A 484 -15.64 6.02 -0.71
N PHE A 485 -15.91 5.04 -1.58
CA PHE A 485 -15.92 3.62 -1.20
C PHE A 485 -14.59 2.94 -1.56
N GLU A 486 -13.71 2.80 -0.58
CA GLU A 486 -12.40 2.16 -0.75
C GLU A 486 -12.44 0.70 -0.27
N ARG A 487 -12.52 -0.22 -1.23
CA ARG A 487 -12.55 -1.70 -1.06
C ARG A 487 -13.76 -2.22 -0.27
N THR A 488 -13.80 -1.92 1.03
CA THR A 488 -14.78 -2.41 2.02
C THR A 488 -15.21 -1.32 3.00
N THR A 489 -14.63 -0.12 2.92
CA THR A 489 -14.78 0.93 3.93
C THR A 489 -15.05 2.27 3.26
N VAL A 490 -15.94 3.08 3.84
CA VAL A 490 -16.21 4.44 3.38
C VAL A 490 -15.20 5.39 4.02
N ARG A 491 -14.49 6.18 3.22
CA ARG A 491 -13.62 7.27 3.68
C ARG A 491 -14.16 8.62 3.24
N PHE A 492 -14.07 9.62 4.12
CA PHE A 492 -14.48 10.99 3.84
C PHE A 492 -13.29 11.90 3.54
N TYR A 493 -13.39 12.62 2.43
CA TYR A 493 -12.38 13.52 1.90
C TYR A 493 -12.85 14.98 1.96
N LEU A 494 -12.06 15.87 2.57
CA LEU A 494 -12.39 17.28 2.70
C LEU A 494 -12.22 18.02 1.37
N ARG A 495 -13.31 18.58 0.83
CA ARG A 495 -13.32 19.30 -0.46
C ARG A 495 -13.59 20.79 -0.32
N GLY A 496 -14.37 21.19 0.68
CA GLY A 496 -14.72 22.60 0.94
C GLY A 496 -14.52 23.02 2.38
N VAL A 497 -14.18 24.29 2.60
CA VAL A 497 -14.21 24.96 3.90
C VAL A 497 -15.29 26.04 3.85
N VAL A 498 -16.25 26.02 4.77
CA VAL A 498 -17.37 26.99 4.81
C VAL A 498 -16.82 28.40 4.92
N SER A 499 -17.12 29.24 3.93
CA SER A 499 -16.57 30.60 3.83
C SER A 499 -17.66 31.66 3.97
N THR A 500 -18.60 31.73 3.02
CA THR A 500 -19.62 32.80 3.00
C THR A 500 -20.89 32.34 2.29
N ALA A 501 -22.02 32.98 2.60
CA ALA A 501 -23.33 32.70 2.01
C ALA A 501 -24.09 34.03 1.79
N PRO A 502 -25.09 34.07 0.89
CA PRO A 502 -25.93 35.24 0.72
C PRO A 502 -26.69 35.56 2.02
N ASN A 503 -26.32 36.64 2.70
CA ASN A 503 -27.07 37.13 3.86
C ASN A 503 -28.22 38.02 3.38
N ASP A 504 -29.40 37.79 3.95
CA ASP A 504 -30.39 38.84 4.16
C ASP A 504 -30.25 39.34 5.61
N GLU A 505 -30.66 40.58 5.91
CA GLU A 505 -30.29 41.20 7.19
C GLU A 505 -30.85 40.43 8.41
N ASN A 506 -29.93 39.94 9.25
CA ASN A 506 -30.15 39.20 10.51
C ASN A 506 -30.81 37.81 10.43
N LEU A 507 -31.30 37.36 9.27
CA LEU A 507 -31.94 36.04 9.14
C LEU A 507 -31.05 35.11 8.31
N CYS A 508 -30.74 33.93 8.83
CA CYS A 508 -30.05 32.93 8.02
C CYS A 508 -31.05 32.38 6.99
N ASN A 509 -30.94 32.83 5.74
CA ASN A 509 -31.86 32.43 4.68
C ASN A 509 -31.55 30.98 4.28
N GLY A 510 -32.27 30.04 4.89
CA GLY A 510 -32.13 28.61 4.64
C GLY A 510 -32.08 28.29 3.15
N ASN A 511 -32.90 28.96 2.34
CA ASN A 511 -33.07 28.69 0.90
C ASN A 511 -31.92 29.21 0.00
N THR A 512 -30.66 29.23 0.49
CA THR A 512 -29.51 29.74 -0.27
C THR A 512 -28.38 28.73 -0.41
N ILE A 513 -27.66 28.84 -1.53
CA ILE A 513 -26.44 28.07 -1.80
C ILE A 513 -25.27 28.68 -1.03
N THR A 514 -24.50 27.85 -0.35
CA THR A 514 -23.30 28.26 0.40
C THR A 514 -22.08 28.27 -0.52
N ALA A 515 -21.22 29.29 -0.40
CA ALA A 515 -19.91 29.33 -1.03
C ALA A 515 -18.82 28.84 -0.04
N LEU A 516 -18.04 27.86 -0.48
CA LEU A 516 -16.97 27.23 0.31
C LEU A 516 -15.63 27.42 -0.39
N THR A 517 -14.57 27.67 0.36
CA THR A 517 -13.20 27.71 -0.16
C THR A 517 -12.78 26.30 -0.59
N HIS A 518 -12.38 26.16 -1.86
CA HIS A 518 -12.04 24.90 -2.50
C HIS A 518 -10.66 24.42 -2.08
N VAL A 519 -10.60 23.29 -1.36
CA VAL A 519 -9.38 22.77 -0.74
C VAL A 519 -8.28 22.48 -1.77
N LEU A 520 -8.64 21.95 -2.94
CA LEU A 520 -7.70 21.66 -4.04
C LEU A 520 -6.95 22.92 -4.52
N LYS A 521 -7.64 24.06 -4.63
CA LYS A 521 -7.03 25.33 -5.08
C LYS A 521 -5.97 25.86 -4.13
N HIS A 522 -5.97 25.38 -2.88
CA HIS A 522 -5.04 25.75 -1.82
C HIS A 522 -4.03 24.64 -1.48
N ALA A 523 -3.91 23.60 -2.32
CA ALA A 523 -3.06 22.43 -2.07
C ALA A 523 -1.59 22.78 -1.73
N SER A 524 -0.99 23.76 -2.42
CA SER A 524 0.39 24.20 -2.18
C SER A 524 0.55 24.88 -0.82
N PHE A 525 -0.41 25.73 -0.45
CA PHE A 525 -0.48 26.39 0.85
C PHE A 525 -0.68 25.37 1.98
N ILE A 526 -1.61 24.42 1.82
CA ILE A 526 -1.91 23.39 2.82
C ILE A 526 -0.67 22.49 3.02
N ARG A 527 -0.09 21.94 1.94
CA ARG A 527 1.09 21.07 2.00
C ARG A 527 2.28 21.71 2.72
N LYS A 528 2.47 23.04 2.62
CA LYS A 528 3.54 23.77 3.31
C LYS A 528 3.44 23.68 4.85
N TYR A 529 2.23 23.54 5.39
CA TYR A 529 1.97 23.54 6.84
C TYR A 529 1.39 22.23 7.36
N LEU A 530 1.37 21.16 6.55
CA LEU A 530 1.10 19.81 7.02
C LEU A 530 2.38 19.21 7.62
#